data_AF-A0A9D2MW89-F1
#
_entry.id   AF-A0A9D2MW89-F1
#
_cell.length_a   1.000
_cell.length_b   1.000
_cell.length_c   1.000
_cell.angle_alpha   90.00
_cell.angle_beta   90.00
_cell.angle_gamma   90.00
#
_symmetry.space_group_name_H-M   'P 1'
#
loop_
_entity.id
_entity.type
_entity.pdbx_description
1 polymer ?
#
loop_
_entity_poly.entity_id
_entity_poly.type
_entity_poly.pdbx_seq_one_letter_code
_entity_poly.pdbx_strand_id
1 'polypeptide(L)'
;MNRIENKTLDQERALYGLRDTLVVNCKFDGPADGESAFKECTDVEADGCFFNLRYPFWHDEGLTIRNSEMTELCRAALWYSHHITIADTKLHGIKALRECSQVKMTGCDIVSPEFGWSVHDMEMEDCDAQAEYFMMRSTGLHFTNVRMQGKYSFQYIEDSVFENCTFDTKDAFWHAKNVVVRNSTVKGEYLAWYCENVTFENCTIIGTQ
;
A
#
# COMPACT_ATOMS: atom_id res chain seq x y z
N MET A 1 25.08 6.51 -8.02
CA MET A 1 23.66 6.88 -8.10
C MET A 1 23.51 8.03 -9.08
N ASN A 2 22.77 7.82 -10.18
CA ASN A 2 22.38 8.86 -11.14
C ASN A 2 21.30 9.75 -10.52
N ARG A 3 21.07 10.94 -11.09
CA ARG A 3 20.05 11.87 -10.61
C ARG A 3 19.25 12.50 -11.75
N ILE A 4 17.93 12.48 -11.63
CA ILE A 4 16.98 13.15 -12.52
C ILE A 4 16.15 14.09 -11.65
N GLU A 5 16.04 15.37 -12.01
CA GLU A 5 15.31 16.31 -11.17
C GLU A 5 14.56 17.38 -11.95
N ASN A 6 13.46 17.86 -11.35
CA ASN A 6 12.66 18.99 -11.83
C ASN A 6 12.17 18.81 -13.29
N LYS A 7 11.81 17.58 -13.67
CA LYS A 7 11.27 17.27 -14.99
C LYS A 7 9.76 17.08 -14.94
N THR A 8 9.09 17.44 -16.02
CA THR A 8 7.74 16.96 -16.33
C THR A 8 7.87 15.90 -17.41
N LEU A 9 7.34 14.70 -17.15
CA LEU A 9 7.43 13.52 -18.01
C LEU A 9 6.01 13.01 -18.25
N ASP A 10 5.57 12.99 -19.50
CA ASP A 10 4.20 12.59 -19.84
C ASP A 10 4.14 11.37 -20.78
N GLN A 11 5.30 10.84 -21.17
CA GLN A 11 5.40 9.75 -22.14
C GLN A 11 5.22 8.38 -21.48
N GLU A 12 4.78 7.40 -22.27
CA GLU A 12 4.73 5.99 -21.87
C GLU A 12 6.14 5.50 -21.52
N ARG A 13 6.28 4.88 -20.35
CA ARG A 13 7.54 4.33 -19.81
C ARG A 13 8.72 5.30 -19.88
N ALA A 14 8.47 6.56 -19.51
CA ALA A 14 9.45 7.64 -19.58
C ALA A 14 10.81 7.31 -18.93
N LEU A 15 10.83 6.45 -17.91
CA LEU A 15 12.01 6.06 -17.14
C LEU A 15 12.21 4.53 -17.14
N TYR A 16 11.84 3.86 -18.23
CA TYR A 16 11.99 2.41 -18.38
C TYR A 16 13.41 1.91 -18.06
N GLY A 17 13.50 0.83 -17.28
CA GLY A 17 14.75 0.11 -17.08
C GLY A 17 15.82 0.89 -16.32
N LEU A 18 15.45 1.93 -15.58
CA LEU A 18 16.40 2.71 -14.81
C LEU A 18 17.06 1.86 -13.73
N ARG A 19 18.34 2.16 -13.49
CA ARG A 19 19.13 1.55 -12.42
C ARG A 19 19.85 2.60 -11.59
N ASP A 20 19.99 2.37 -10.29
CA ASP A 20 20.79 3.18 -9.38
C ASP A 20 20.49 4.68 -9.51
N THR A 21 19.21 5.07 -9.48
CA THR A 21 18.79 6.44 -9.84
C THR A 21 17.90 7.09 -8.80
N LEU A 22 18.23 8.33 -8.45
CA LEU A 22 17.41 9.21 -7.63
C LEU A 22 16.63 10.18 -8.54
N VAL A 23 15.30 10.16 -8.45
CA VAL A 23 14.37 11.02 -9.18
C VAL A 23 13.74 12.00 -8.19
N VAL A 24 13.98 13.29 -8.37
CA VAL A 24 13.65 14.32 -7.37
C VAL A 24 12.76 15.41 -7.95
N ASN A 25 11.66 15.74 -7.29
CA ASN A 25 10.77 16.84 -7.67
C ASN A 25 10.29 16.77 -9.12
N CYS A 26 10.10 15.55 -9.63
CA CYS A 26 9.59 15.32 -10.98
C CYS A 26 8.05 15.20 -10.97
N LYS A 27 7.43 15.57 -12.08
CA LYS A 27 6.00 15.45 -12.32
C LYS A 27 5.76 14.45 -13.45
N PHE A 28 4.93 13.45 -13.19
CA PHE A 28 4.45 12.51 -14.19
C PHE A 28 3.02 12.91 -14.56
N ASP A 29 2.92 13.80 -15.54
CA ASP A 29 1.69 14.49 -15.91
C ASP A 29 1.86 15.17 -17.28
N GLY A 30 0.80 15.20 -18.09
CA GLY A 30 0.80 15.90 -19.37
C GLY A 30 -0.11 15.28 -20.44
N PRO A 31 -0.26 15.95 -21.58
CA PRO A 31 -1.24 15.59 -22.61
C PRO A 31 -0.95 14.27 -23.33
N ALA A 32 0.28 13.74 -23.25
CA ALA A 32 0.59 12.44 -23.84
C ALA A 32 -0.03 11.26 -23.07
N ASP A 33 -0.54 11.48 -21.84
CA ASP A 33 -1.29 10.50 -21.04
C ASP A 33 -0.60 9.12 -20.98
N GLY A 34 0.73 9.14 -20.84
CA GLY A 34 1.56 7.96 -20.72
C GLY A 34 1.24 7.12 -19.50
N GLU A 35 1.86 5.95 -19.43
CA GLU A 35 1.69 5.01 -18.32
C GLU A 35 3.00 4.29 -17.99
N SER A 36 3.07 3.68 -16.80
CA SER A 36 4.21 2.82 -16.41
C SER A 36 5.56 3.53 -16.45
N ALA A 37 5.61 4.75 -15.93
CA ALA A 37 6.80 5.61 -15.98
C ALA A 37 8.05 4.89 -15.48
N PHE A 38 7.95 4.20 -14.34
CA PHE A 38 8.96 3.31 -13.79
C PHE A 38 8.52 1.89 -14.06
N LYS A 39 9.15 1.27 -15.05
CA LYS A 39 8.89 -0.13 -15.37
C LYS A 39 10.20 -0.87 -15.57
N GLU A 40 10.33 -2.04 -14.95
CA GLU A 40 11.56 -2.87 -14.93
C GLU A 40 12.77 -2.14 -14.32
N CYS A 41 12.56 -1.31 -13.29
CA CYS A 41 13.62 -0.54 -12.66
C CYS A 41 14.29 -1.32 -11.51
N THR A 42 15.53 -0.96 -11.19
CA THR A 42 16.27 -1.53 -10.05
C THR A 42 16.95 -0.42 -9.24
N ASP A 43 16.83 -0.44 -7.92
CA ASP A 43 17.50 0.54 -7.03
C ASP A 43 17.18 1.99 -7.41
N VAL A 44 15.89 2.31 -7.44
CA VAL A 44 15.38 3.64 -7.80
C VAL A 44 14.69 4.29 -6.60
N GLU A 45 14.98 5.57 -6.39
CA GLU A 45 14.32 6.41 -5.40
C GLU A 45 13.54 7.54 -6.08
N ALA A 46 12.26 7.71 -5.74
CA ALA A 46 11.43 8.85 -6.14
C ALA A 46 11.13 9.71 -4.89
N ASP A 47 11.67 10.93 -4.86
CA ASP A 47 11.54 11.86 -3.73
C ASP A 47 10.88 13.17 -4.17
N GLY A 48 9.86 13.62 -3.45
CA GLY A 48 9.14 14.86 -3.76
C GLY A 48 8.40 14.82 -5.11
N CYS A 49 8.05 13.64 -5.61
CA CYS A 49 7.48 13.47 -6.95
C CYS A 49 5.95 13.55 -6.94
N PHE A 50 5.40 14.03 -8.05
CA PHE A 50 3.95 14.10 -8.28
C PHE A 50 3.57 13.16 -9.42
N PHE A 51 2.63 12.25 -9.16
CA PHE A 51 2.17 11.24 -10.10
C PHE A 51 0.69 11.45 -10.40
N ASN A 52 0.42 11.76 -11.67
CA ASN A 52 -0.93 11.99 -12.18
C ASN A 52 -1.28 11.09 -13.36
N LEU A 53 -0.36 10.19 -13.73
CA LEU A 53 -0.48 9.27 -14.85
C LEU A 53 -0.60 7.82 -14.38
N ARG A 54 -1.13 6.96 -15.25
CA ARG A 54 -1.51 5.60 -14.88
C ARG A 54 -0.31 4.71 -14.60
N TYR A 55 -0.50 3.83 -13.62
CA TYR A 55 0.39 2.72 -13.30
C TYR A 55 1.85 3.12 -13.05
N PRO A 56 2.19 4.07 -12.16
CA PRO A 56 3.53 4.63 -12.10
C PRO A 56 4.68 3.64 -11.94
N PHE A 57 4.51 2.56 -11.15
CA PHE A 57 5.56 1.59 -10.82
C PHE A 57 5.15 0.15 -11.14
N TRP A 58 6.00 -0.58 -11.88
CA TRP A 58 5.66 -1.92 -12.39
C TRP A 58 6.91 -2.79 -12.60
N HIS A 59 6.98 -3.96 -11.96
CA HIS A 59 8.14 -4.86 -12.04
C HIS A 59 9.44 -4.20 -11.55
N ASP A 60 9.37 -3.44 -10.46
CA ASP A 60 10.54 -2.77 -9.89
C ASP A 60 11.14 -3.58 -8.71
N GLU A 61 12.46 -3.51 -8.56
CA GLU A 61 13.22 -4.11 -7.45
C GLU A 61 14.00 -3.02 -6.71
N GLY A 62 13.93 -2.96 -5.38
CA GLY A 62 14.65 -1.94 -4.62
C GLY A 62 14.08 -0.54 -4.84
N LEU A 63 12.76 -0.40 -4.72
CA LEU A 63 12.04 0.85 -4.96
C LEU A 63 11.85 1.64 -3.67
N THR A 64 12.26 2.91 -3.67
CA THR A 64 11.97 3.84 -2.58
C THR A 64 11.11 5.00 -3.08
N ILE A 65 10.02 5.31 -2.38
CA ILE A 65 9.15 6.46 -2.68
C ILE A 65 9.00 7.29 -1.41
N ARG A 66 9.28 8.60 -1.49
CA ARG A 66 9.23 9.51 -0.34
C ARG A 66 8.57 10.82 -0.70
N ASN A 67 7.90 11.44 0.26
CA ASN A 67 7.38 12.81 0.16
C ASN A 67 6.57 13.06 -1.12
N SER A 68 5.85 12.05 -1.61
CA SER A 68 5.28 12.06 -2.96
C SER A 68 3.76 12.03 -2.92
N GLU A 69 3.14 12.36 -4.05
CA GLU A 69 1.68 12.32 -4.20
C GLU A 69 1.29 11.54 -5.45
N MET A 70 0.44 10.52 -5.27
CA MET A 70 -0.18 9.77 -6.35
C MET A 70 -1.68 10.05 -6.36
N THR A 71 -2.16 10.70 -7.41
CA THR A 71 -3.57 11.09 -7.53
C THR A 71 -4.48 9.91 -7.88
N GLU A 72 -5.78 10.14 -7.83
CA GLU A 72 -6.81 9.20 -8.31
C GLU A 72 -6.61 8.74 -9.76
N LEU A 73 -5.97 9.56 -10.60
CA LEU A 73 -5.69 9.23 -12.00
C LEU A 73 -4.63 8.14 -12.18
N CYS A 74 -3.82 7.85 -11.14
CA CYS A 74 -2.85 6.77 -11.19
C CYS A 74 -3.51 5.40 -11.41
N ARG A 75 -4.80 5.27 -11.08
CA ARG A 75 -5.60 4.02 -11.12
C ARG A 75 -4.98 2.86 -10.34
N ALA A 76 -3.88 2.26 -10.80
CA ALA A 76 -3.27 1.09 -10.17
C ALA A 76 -1.77 1.30 -9.91
N ALA A 77 -1.40 1.83 -8.74
CA ALA A 77 -0.15 2.58 -8.62
C ALA A 77 1.16 1.74 -8.56
N LEU A 78 1.13 0.54 -7.97
CA LEU A 78 2.29 -0.34 -7.78
C LEU A 78 1.94 -1.81 -7.99
N TRP A 79 2.65 -2.51 -8.88
CA TRP A 79 2.39 -3.91 -9.25
C TRP A 79 3.69 -4.74 -9.39
N TYR A 80 3.65 -6.00 -8.96
CA TYR A 80 4.70 -7.01 -9.17
C TYR A 80 6.11 -6.56 -8.78
N SER A 81 6.22 -5.75 -7.72
CA SER A 81 7.47 -5.12 -7.30
C SER A 81 7.87 -5.64 -5.92
N HIS A 82 9.17 -5.65 -5.61
CA HIS A 82 9.66 -6.16 -4.32
C HIS A 82 10.83 -5.36 -3.76
N HIS A 83 11.08 -5.51 -2.45
CA HIS A 83 11.97 -4.63 -1.66
C HIS A 83 11.55 -3.15 -1.80
N ILE A 84 10.35 -2.84 -1.31
CA ILE A 84 9.73 -1.52 -1.47
C ILE A 84 9.77 -0.75 -0.15
N THR A 85 10.16 0.51 -0.19
CA THR A 85 10.00 1.47 0.93
C THR A 85 9.14 2.65 0.48
N ILE A 86 8.09 2.97 1.23
CA ILE A 86 7.21 4.12 0.98
C ILE A 86 7.11 4.94 2.26
N ALA A 87 7.45 6.22 2.21
CA ALA A 87 7.35 7.12 3.37
C ALA A 87 6.67 8.43 3.00
N ASP A 88 5.86 8.96 3.92
CA ASP A 88 5.30 10.31 3.85
C ASP A 88 4.63 10.61 2.50
N THR A 89 3.88 9.63 1.98
CA THR A 89 3.37 9.63 0.61
C THR A 89 1.85 9.42 0.60
N LYS A 90 1.18 10.13 -0.32
CA LYS A 90 -0.25 9.95 -0.58
C LYS A 90 -0.47 8.94 -1.70
N LEU A 91 -1.34 7.97 -1.48
CA LEU A 91 -1.74 6.96 -2.47
C LEU A 91 -3.25 7.00 -2.67
N HIS A 92 -3.72 7.77 -3.65
CA HIS A 92 -5.15 8.03 -3.87
C HIS A 92 -5.74 7.33 -5.09
N GLY A 93 -4.98 6.41 -5.70
CA GLY A 93 -5.43 5.60 -6.84
C GLY A 93 -6.46 4.53 -6.45
N ILE A 94 -7.16 3.99 -7.45
CA ILE A 94 -8.16 2.92 -7.26
C ILE A 94 -7.56 1.65 -6.63
N LYS A 95 -6.33 1.31 -7.00
CA LYS A 95 -5.58 0.14 -6.58
C LYS A 95 -4.13 0.54 -6.23
N ALA A 96 -3.53 -0.11 -5.25
CA ALA A 96 -2.09 -0.05 -5.03
C ALA A 96 -1.60 -1.34 -4.36
N LEU A 97 -0.29 -1.61 -4.50
CA LEU A 97 0.39 -2.79 -3.96
C LEU A 97 -0.29 -4.10 -4.37
N ARG A 98 -0.29 -4.39 -5.68
CA ARG A 98 -0.77 -5.66 -6.22
C ARG A 98 0.39 -6.63 -6.37
N GLU A 99 0.31 -7.80 -5.76
CA GLU A 99 1.32 -8.87 -5.92
C GLU A 99 2.74 -8.35 -5.65
N CYS A 100 2.88 -7.56 -4.58
CA CYS A 100 4.16 -6.99 -4.15
C CYS A 100 4.71 -7.73 -2.94
N SER A 101 6.00 -7.62 -2.66
CA SER A 101 6.59 -8.24 -1.47
C SER A 101 7.67 -7.40 -0.80
N GLN A 102 7.92 -7.67 0.48
CA GLN A 102 8.93 -6.99 1.31
C GLN A 102 8.73 -5.48 1.28
N VAL A 103 7.55 -5.07 1.74
CA VAL A 103 7.09 -3.68 1.70
C VAL A 103 7.22 -3.06 3.08
N LYS A 104 7.82 -1.86 3.17
CA LYS A 104 7.82 -1.03 4.37
C LYS A 104 7.11 0.28 4.09
N MET A 105 6.10 0.62 4.89
CA MET A 105 5.33 1.86 4.76
C MET A 105 5.28 2.64 6.07
N THR A 106 5.57 3.94 6.02
CA THR A 106 5.49 4.81 7.21
C THR A 106 4.85 6.16 6.87
N GLY A 107 3.98 6.68 7.73
CA GLY A 107 3.46 8.04 7.61
C GLY A 107 2.63 8.31 6.33
N CYS A 108 2.03 7.27 5.75
CA CYS A 108 1.32 7.38 4.48
C CYS A 108 -0.19 7.64 4.68
N ASP A 109 -0.77 8.36 3.73
CA ASP A 109 -2.21 8.62 3.62
C ASP A 109 -2.77 7.90 2.39
N ILE A 110 -3.65 6.94 2.61
CA ILE A 110 -4.11 6.01 1.58
C ILE A 110 -5.61 6.15 1.37
N VAL A 111 -6.02 6.40 0.14
CA VAL A 111 -7.42 6.38 -0.29
C VAL A 111 -7.49 5.50 -1.53
N SER A 112 -7.73 4.21 -1.32
CA SER A 112 -7.66 3.22 -2.39
C SER A 112 -8.70 2.12 -2.16
N PRO A 113 -9.79 2.07 -2.96
CA PRO A 113 -10.79 1.01 -2.91
C PRO A 113 -10.23 -0.40 -2.83
N GLU A 114 -9.12 -0.71 -3.52
CA GLU A 114 -8.47 -2.02 -3.45
C GLU A 114 -6.97 -1.90 -3.10
N PHE A 115 -6.63 -2.01 -1.83
CA PHE A 115 -5.26 -1.79 -1.37
C PHE A 115 -4.60 -3.07 -0.86
N GLY A 116 -3.38 -3.36 -1.33
CA GLY A 116 -2.51 -4.39 -0.76
C GLY A 116 -2.96 -5.82 -1.01
N TRP A 117 -3.38 -6.17 -2.23
CA TRP A 117 -3.85 -7.53 -2.52
C TRP A 117 -2.70 -8.46 -2.93
N SER A 118 -2.69 -9.66 -2.36
CA SER A 118 -1.64 -10.67 -2.55
C SER A 118 -0.26 -10.13 -2.23
N VAL A 119 -0.15 -9.35 -1.15
CA VAL A 119 1.13 -8.82 -0.67
C VAL A 119 1.76 -9.80 0.31
N HIS A 120 3.07 -9.98 0.20
CA HIS A 120 3.84 -10.86 1.08
C HIS A 120 4.91 -10.09 1.85
N ASP A 121 4.92 -10.21 3.18
CA ASP A 121 5.85 -9.53 4.08
C ASP A 121 5.74 -8.00 3.99
N MET A 122 4.80 -7.42 4.73
CA MET A 122 4.58 -5.97 4.76
C MET A 122 4.56 -5.41 6.18
N GLU A 123 5.40 -4.40 6.41
CA GLU A 123 5.39 -3.56 7.61
C GLU A 123 4.68 -2.23 7.29
N MET A 124 3.75 -1.82 8.16
CA MET A 124 3.02 -0.55 8.03
C MET A 124 2.95 0.17 9.37
N GLU A 125 3.46 1.39 9.44
CA GLU A 125 3.56 2.17 10.67
C GLU A 125 2.98 3.58 10.49
N ASP A 126 2.24 4.08 11.47
CA ASP A 126 1.77 5.48 11.50
C ASP A 126 0.99 5.92 10.24
N CYS A 127 0.18 5.03 9.68
CA CYS A 127 -0.55 5.28 8.43
C CYS A 127 -2.07 5.42 8.64
N ASP A 128 -2.70 6.22 7.79
CA ASP A 128 -4.15 6.29 7.61
C ASP A 128 -4.57 5.61 6.31
N ALA A 129 -5.63 4.81 6.33
CA ALA A 129 -6.14 4.13 5.14
C ALA A 129 -7.66 4.16 5.05
N GLN A 130 -8.17 4.44 3.84
CA GLN A 130 -9.56 4.24 3.45
C GLN A 130 -9.61 3.30 2.24
N ALA A 131 -10.28 2.16 2.40
CA ALA A 131 -10.36 1.13 1.35
C ALA A 131 -11.69 0.37 1.37
N GLU A 132 -12.16 -0.12 0.23
CA GLU A 132 -13.30 -1.04 0.23
C GLU A 132 -12.83 -2.47 0.56
N TYR A 133 -11.74 -2.90 -0.07
CA TYR A 133 -11.06 -4.16 0.17
C TYR A 133 -9.61 -3.88 0.58
N PHE A 134 -9.29 -4.19 1.83
CA PHE A 134 -7.98 -3.93 2.41
C PHE A 134 -7.24 -5.25 2.67
N MET A 135 -6.03 -5.40 2.13
CA MET A 135 -5.12 -6.53 2.38
C MET A 135 -5.67 -7.91 2.00
N MET A 136 -6.41 -8.01 0.89
CA MET A 136 -6.98 -9.29 0.47
C MET A 136 -5.90 -10.30 0.06
N ARG A 137 -5.93 -11.52 0.62
CA ARG A 137 -5.03 -12.64 0.32
C ARG A 137 -3.55 -12.36 0.59
N SER A 138 -3.27 -11.51 1.55
CA SER A 138 -1.89 -11.11 1.90
C SER A 138 -1.37 -11.90 3.11
N THR A 139 -0.06 -12.07 3.20
CA THR A 139 0.58 -12.84 4.28
C THR A 139 1.74 -12.07 4.89
N GLY A 140 2.07 -12.33 6.15
CA GLY A 140 3.23 -11.68 6.80
C GLY A 140 3.00 -10.17 7.02
N LEU A 141 1.81 -9.78 7.46
CA LEU A 141 1.48 -8.37 7.70
C LEU A 141 1.84 -7.98 9.13
N HIS A 142 2.55 -6.86 9.31
CA HIS A 142 2.97 -6.33 10.61
C HIS A 142 2.62 -4.85 10.71
N PHE A 143 1.47 -4.52 11.31
CA PHE A 143 1.01 -3.12 11.36
C PHE A 143 1.06 -2.57 12.77
N THR A 144 1.56 -1.34 12.90
CA THR A 144 1.62 -0.60 14.16
C THR A 144 1.01 0.80 13.98
N ASN A 145 0.13 1.21 14.89
CA ASN A 145 -0.49 2.54 14.87
C ASN A 145 -1.19 2.89 13.55
N VAL A 146 -1.86 1.91 12.93
CA VAL A 146 -2.63 2.11 11.69
C VAL A 146 -4.09 2.41 12.02
N ARG A 147 -4.62 3.47 11.38
CA ARG A 147 -6.05 3.80 11.39
C ARG A 147 -6.63 3.46 10.03
N MET A 148 -7.60 2.56 9.98
CA MET A 148 -8.19 2.11 8.72
C MET A 148 -9.71 2.15 8.77
N GLN A 149 -10.31 2.72 7.71
CA GLN A 149 -11.73 2.66 7.44
C GLN A 149 -11.99 1.81 6.19
N GLY A 150 -12.94 0.88 6.26
CA GLY A 150 -13.28 0.12 5.07
C GLY A 150 -14.52 -0.74 5.13
N LYS A 151 -14.67 -1.68 4.19
CA LYS A 151 -15.82 -2.60 4.18
C LYS A 151 -15.42 -4.05 4.34
N TYR A 152 -14.47 -4.54 3.57
CA TYR A 152 -14.14 -5.96 3.50
C TYR A 152 -12.65 -6.18 3.73
N SER A 153 -12.24 -5.97 4.98
CA SER A 153 -10.83 -5.90 5.35
C SER A 153 -10.29 -7.23 5.82
N PHE A 154 -9.04 -7.51 5.46
CA PHE A 154 -8.28 -8.67 5.92
C PHE A 154 -8.91 -10.00 5.53
N GLN A 155 -9.44 -10.10 4.30
CA GLN A 155 -9.97 -11.36 3.78
C GLN A 155 -8.83 -12.29 3.35
N TYR A 156 -8.87 -13.54 3.81
CA TYR A 156 -7.90 -14.59 3.46
C TYR A 156 -6.45 -14.24 3.83
N ILE A 157 -6.24 -13.47 4.89
CA ILE A 157 -4.87 -13.16 5.33
C ILE A 157 -4.29 -14.28 6.18
N GLU A 158 -2.97 -14.44 6.13
CA GLU A 158 -2.26 -15.43 6.94
C GLU A 158 -1.05 -14.82 7.66
N ASP A 159 -0.69 -15.40 8.81
CA ASP A 159 0.55 -15.13 9.55
C ASP A 159 0.81 -13.63 9.76
N SER A 160 -0.11 -12.95 10.46
CA SER A 160 -0.12 -11.48 10.56
C SER A 160 -0.32 -10.98 11.98
N VAL A 161 0.31 -9.84 12.31
CA VAL A 161 0.26 -9.18 13.62
C VAL A 161 -0.12 -7.72 13.47
N PHE A 162 -1.10 -7.28 14.27
CA PHE A 162 -1.60 -5.90 14.28
C PHE A 162 -1.56 -5.34 15.70
N GLU A 163 -0.87 -4.21 15.93
CA GLU A 163 -0.65 -3.63 17.26
C GLU A 163 -1.00 -2.15 17.30
N ASN A 164 -1.73 -1.73 18.34
CA ASN A 164 -2.14 -0.33 18.54
C ASN A 164 -2.93 0.26 17.35
N CYS A 165 -3.73 -0.56 16.68
CA CYS A 165 -4.48 -0.18 15.50
C CYS A 165 -5.93 0.22 15.82
N THR A 166 -6.54 0.99 14.92
CA THR A 166 -7.99 1.24 14.91
C THR A 166 -8.55 0.85 13.56
N PHE A 167 -9.39 -0.18 13.54
CA PHE A 167 -10.05 -0.68 12.34
C PHE A 167 -11.55 -0.40 12.44
N ASP A 168 -12.08 0.44 11.55
CA ASP A 168 -13.51 0.70 11.38
C ASP A 168 -13.95 0.10 10.04
N THR A 169 -14.41 -1.14 10.08
CA THR A 169 -14.70 -1.89 8.86
C THR A 169 -15.88 -2.83 9.04
N LYS A 170 -16.73 -2.92 8.02
CA LYS A 170 -17.93 -3.77 8.09
C LYS A 170 -17.58 -5.23 8.39
N ASP A 171 -16.65 -5.80 7.63
CA ASP A 171 -16.18 -7.17 7.75
C ASP A 171 -14.67 -7.15 8.05
N ALA A 172 -14.24 -7.88 9.06
CA ALA A 172 -12.83 -8.00 9.45
C ALA A 172 -12.43 -9.47 9.61
N PHE A 173 -11.27 -9.84 9.06
CA PHE A 173 -10.60 -11.12 9.31
C PHE A 173 -11.35 -12.37 8.83
N TRP A 174 -12.14 -12.25 7.75
CA TRP A 174 -12.81 -13.41 7.14
C TRP A 174 -11.77 -14.36 6.53
N HIS A 175 -11.84 -15.65 6.89
CA HIS A 175 -10.87 -16.67 6.47
C HIS A 175 -9.43 -16.37 6.89
N ALA A 176 -9.23 -15.56 7.93
CA ALA A 176 -7.91 -15.27 8.45
C ALA A 176 -7.31 -16.50 9.15
N LYS A 177 -5.99 -16.71 9.00
CA LYS A 177 -5.25 -17.78 9.65
C LYS A 177 -4.03 -17.27 10.40
N ASN A 178 -3.81 -17.74 11.63
CA ASN A 178 -2.65 -17.37 12.45
C ASN A 178 -2.47 -15.84 12.58
N VAL A 179 -3.53 -15.16 13.02
CA VAL A 179 -3.54 -13.70 13.17
C VAL A 179 -3.58 -13.31 14.64
N VAL A 180 -2.76 -12.35 15.04
CA VAL A 180 -2.83 -11.75 16.37
C VAL A 180 -3.09 -10.24 16.27
N VAL A 181 -4.09 -9.77 16.99
CA VAL A 181 -4.43 -8.35 17.12
C VAL A 181 -4.25 -7.95 18.57
N ARG A 182 -3.44 -6.93 18.86
CA ARG A 182 -3.11 -6.46 20.22
C ARG A 182 -3.44 -5.00 20.42
N ASN A 183 -3.92 -4.65 21.62
CA ASN A 183 -4.09 -3.27 22.08
C ASN A 183 -4.85 -2.38 21.08
N SER A 184 -5.82 -2.96 20.37
CA SER A 184 -6.44 -2.34 19.20
C SER A 184 -7.94 -2.19 19.36
N THR A 185 -8.54 -1.30 18.58
CA THR A 185 -10.00 -1.20 18.45
C THR A 185 -10.42 -1.79 17.11
N VAL A 186 -11.39 -2.70 17.12
CA VAL A 186 -12.02 -3.24 15.91
C VAL A 186 -13.51 -2.96 15.98
N LYS A 187 -13.98 -2.11 15.08
CA LYS A 187 -15.37 -1.72 14.94
C LYS A 187 -15.92 -2.27 13.64
N GLY A 188 -17.03 -3.01 13.69
CA GLY A 188 -17.59 -3.68 12.53
C GLY A 188 -18.89 -4.45 12.79
N GLU A 189 -19.42 -5.05 11.73
CA GLU A 189 -20.63 -5.90 11.75
C GLU A 189 -20.32 -7.39 11.74
N TYR A 190 -19.21 -7.82 11.13
CA TYR A 190 -18.84 -9.22 11.01
C TYR A 190 -17.36 -9.42 11.34
N LEU A 191 -17.07 -10.21 12.37
CA LEU A 191 -15.71 -10.42 12.85
C LEU A 191 -15.30 -11.88 12.75
N ALA A 192 -14.14 -12.12 12.11
CA ALA A 192 -13.40 -13.37 12.15
C ALA A 192 -14.19 -14.62 11.72
N TRP A 193 -15.10 -14.49 10.75
CA TRP A 193 -15.83 -15.64 10.21
C TRP A 193 -14.87 -16.63 9.53
N TYR A 194 -15.10 -17.93 9.70
CA TYR A 194 -14.29 -19.00 9.12
C TYR A 194 -12.78 -18.89 9.35
N CYS A 195 -12.37 -18.30 10.48
CA CYS A 195 -10.97 -18.12 10.81
C CYS A 195 -10.35 -19.33 11.52
N GLU A 196 -9.02 -19.41 11.52
CA GLU A 196 -8.23 -20.41 12.23
C GLU A 196 -7.12 -19.69 13.02
N ASN A 197 -7.03 -19.91 14.34
CA ASN A 197 -6.00 -19.31 15.20
C ASN A 197 -5.94 -17.76 15.13
N VAL A 198 -7.10 -17.09 15.23
CA VAL A 198 -7.16 -15.63 15.39
C VAL A 198 -7.28 -15.27 16.87
N THR A 199 -6.36 -14.45 17.35
CA THR A 199 -6.26 -14.06 18.77
C THR A 199 -6.39 -12.54 18.91
N PHE A 200 -7.26 -12.10 19.82
CA PHE A 200 -7.38 -10.69 20.21
C PHE A 200 -6.89 -10.52 21.65
N GLU A 201 -5.89 -9.67 21.87
CA GLU A 201 -5.28 -9.41 23.17
C GLU A 201 -5.45 -7.94 23.54
N ASN A 202 -6.13 -7.65 24.66
CA ASN A 202 -6.39 -6.28 25.12
C ASN A 202 -7.08 -5.39 24.06
N CYS A 203 -7.97 -5.97 23.25
CA CYS A 203 -8.70 -5.26 22.21
C CYS A 203 -10.08 -4.79 22.68
N THR A 204 -10.55 -3.69 22.09
CA THR A 204 -11.95 -3.24 22.20
C THR A 204 -12.69 -3.60 20.92
N ILE A 205 -13.78 -4.35 21.04
CA ILE A 205 -14.62 -4.76 19.91
C ILE A 205 -15.95 -4.00 19.96
N ILE A 206 -16.33 -3.35 18.86
CA ILE A 206 -17.51 -2.47 18.79
C ILE A 206 -18.39 -2.85 17.60
N GLY A 207 -19.70 -2.95 17.80
CA GLY A 207 -20.69 -3.16 16.74
C GLY A 207 -21.56 -4.39 16.97
N THR A 208 -22.44 -4.70 16.02
CA THR A 208 -23.19 -5.95 16.00
C THR A 208 -22.21 -7.05 15.65
N GLN A 209 -22.08 -8.09 16.46
CA GLN A 209 -21.15 -9.21 16.24
C GLN A 209 -21.94 -10.50 16.02
#